data_AF-A0A6P0Y0T3-F1
#
_entry.id   AF-A0A6P0Y0T3-F1
#
_cell.length_a   1.000
_cell.length_b   1.000
_cell.length_c   1.000
_cell.angle_alpha   90.00
_cell.angle_beta   90.00
_cell.angle_gamma   90.00
#
_symmetry.space_group_name_H-M   'P 1'
#
loop_
_entity.id
_entity.type
_entity.pdbx_description
1 polymer ?
#
loop_
_entity_poly.entity_id
_entity_poly.type
_entity_poly.pdbx_seq_one_letter_code
_entity_poly.pdbx_strand_id
1 'polypeptide(L)'
;MNIMGYLLKATPNQTVQLNSDQAEQNLKLAAETLNLTDVAYLILKSAAWRTESRGGHYHSDYSQTSADWQLHTLIQGDYWGKSAKIANYIMSG
;
A
#
# COMPACT_ATOMS: atom_id res chain seq x y z
N MET A 1 23.57 -15.28 -10.71
CA MET A 1 22.98 -15.01 -9.39
C MET A 1 21.47 -14.87 -9.56
N ASN A 2 20.65 -15.64 -8.84
CA ASN A 2 19.20 -15.42 -8.84
C ASN A 2 18.91 -14.20 -7.94
N ILE A 3 18.67 -13.06 -8.56
CA ILE A 3 18.51 -11.77 -7.90
C ILE A 3 17.29 -11.74 -6.97
N MET A 4 16.20 -12.42 -7.34
CA MET A 4 15.01 -12.55 -6.49
C MET A 4 15.31 -13.33 -5.21
N GLY A 5 16.01 -14.46 -5.34
CA GLY A 5 16.42 -15.27 -4.17
C GLY A 5 17.37 -14.53 -3.23
N TYR A 6 18.16 -13.59 -3.75
CA TYR A 6 19.01 -12.72 -2.94
C TYR A 6 18.18 -11.66 -2.20
N LEU A 7 17.30 -10.94 -2.90
CA LEU A 7 16.45 -9.89 -2.31
C LEU A 7 15.61 -10.41 -1.13
N LEU A 8 15.02 -11.60 -1.27
CA LEU A 8 14.20 -12.22 -0.22
C LEU A 8 14.98 -12.57 1.06
N LYS A 9 16.32 -12.60 0.99
CA LYS A 9 17.21 -12.92 2.12
C LYS A 9 18.07 -11.74 2.54
N ALA A 10 17.95 -10.60 1.85
CA ALA A 10 18.77 -9.43 2.12
C ALA A 10 18.41 -8.86 3.50
N THR A 11 19.43 -8.45 4.26
CA THR A 11 19.22 -7.75 5.54
C THR A 11 19.27 -6.24 5.32
N PRO A 12 18.53 -5.46 6.13
CA PRO A 12 18.63 -4.00 6.10
C PRO A 12 20.08 -3.51 6.24
N ASN A 13 20.41 -2.41 5.56
CA ASN A 13 21.73 -1.77 5.57
C ASN A 13 22.90 -2.63 5.05
N GLN A 14 22.63 -3.68 4.29
CA GLN A 14 23.68 -4.45 3.62
C GLN A 14 24.12 -3.77 2.32
N THR A 15 25.43 -3.57 2.16
CA THR A 15 26.02 -3.12 0.88
C THR A 15 26.47 -4.33 0.06
N VAL A 16 26.17 -4.32 -1.25
CA VAL A 16 26.63 -5.32 -2.21
C VAL A 16 27.27 -4.64 -3.40
N GLN A 17 28.40 -5.19 -3.85
CA GLN A 17 29.06 -4.77 -5.08
C GLN A 17 28.50 -5.57 -6.25
N LEU A 18 28.03 -4.86 -7.27
CA LEU A 18 27.56 -5.45 -8.53
C LEU A 18 28.60 -5.14 -9.61
N ASN A 19 29.19 -6.18 -10.21
CA ASN A 19 30.24 -6.04 -11.22
C ASN A 19 29.68 -6.13 -12.65
N SER A 20 28.39 -5.82 -12.85
CA SER A 20 27.70 -5.96 -14.14
C SER A 20 26.47 -5.05 -14.22
N ASP A 21 26.40 -4.24 -15.27
CA ASP A 21 25.25 -3.37 -15.57
C ASP A 21 23.94 -4.15 -15.67
N GLN A 22 23.98 -5.35 -16.24
CA GLN A 22 22.81 -6.22 -16.33
C GLN A 22 22.32 -6.66 -14.95
N ALA A 23 23.25 -6.92 -14.02
CA ALA A 23 22.90 -7.30 -12.66
C ALA A 23 22.26 -6.12 -11.91
N GLU A 24 22.75 -4.90 -12.12
CA GLU A 24 22.15 -3.67 -11.58
C GLU A 24 20.73 -3.46 -12.11
N GLN A 25 20.53 -3.53 -13.43
CA GLN A 25 19.22 -3.37 -14.05
C GLN A 25 18.21 -4.41 -13.56
N ASN A 26 18.63 -5.68 -13.45
CA ASN A 26 17.77 -6.75 -12.97
C ASN A 26 17.42 -6.59 -11.49
N LEU A 27 18.37 -6.12 -10.65
CA LEU A 27 18.11 -5.81 -9.24
C LEU A 27 17.10 -4.68 -9.11
N LYS A 28 17.27 -3.60 -9.87
CA LYS A 28 16.35 -2.47 -9.91
C LYS A 28 14.94 -2.92 -10.31
N LEU A 29 14.82 -3.62 -11.43
CA LEU A 29 13.54 -4.10 -11.94
C LEU A 29 12.83 -5.01 -10.92
N ALA A 30 13.59 -5.92 -10.28
CA ALA A 30 13.06 -6.80 -9.25
C ALA A 30 12.52 -6.03 -8.04
N ALA A 31 13.29 -5.07 -7.53
CA ALA A 31 12.89 -4.25 -6.39
C ALA A 31 11.65 -3.38 -6.70
N GLU A 32 11.62 -2.74 -7.88
CA GLU A 32 10.46 -1.95 -8.34
C GLU A 32 9.21 -2.82 -8.47
N THR A 33 9.34 -4.02 -9.04
CA THR A 33 8.23 -4.96 -9.20
C THR A 33 7.67 -5.43 -7.86
N LEU A 34 8.54 -5.72 -6.88
CA LEU A 34 8.11 -6.11 -5.53
C LEU A 34 7.38 -4.97 -4.84
N ASN A 35 7.91 -3.75 -4.89
CA ASN A 35 7.24 -2.56 -4.34
C ASN A 35 5.86 -2.32 -4.97
N LEU A 36 5.75 -2.45 -6.29
CA LEU A 36 4.47 -2.29 -7.00
C LEU A 36 3.48 -3.41 -6.62
N THR A 37 3.97 -4.62 -6.38
CA THR A 37 3.16 -5.74 -5.92
C THR A 37 2.58 -5.47 -4.53
N ASP A 38 3.40 -4.96 -3.61
CA ASP A 38 2.95 -4.58 -2.27
C ASP A 38 1.93 -3.44 -2.33
N VAL A 39 2.17 -2.41 -3.15
CA VAL A 39 1.21 -1.32 -3.36
C VAL A 39 -0.12 -1.84 -3.93
N ALA A 40 -0.08 -2.71 -4.93
CA ALA A 40 -1.28 -3.32 -5.51
C ALA A 40 -2.07 -4.13 -4.46
N TYR A 41 -1.36 -4.92 -3.65
CA TYR A 41 -1.96 -5.67 -2.54
C TYR A 41 -2.65 -4.73 -1.53
N LEU A 42 -1.96 -3.67 -1.10
CA LEU A 42 -2.50 -2.69 -0.15
C LEU A 42 -3.72 -1.96 -0.71
N ILE A 43 -3.71 -1.57 -1.99
CA ILE A 43 -4.84 -0.94 -2.67
C ILE A 43 -6.05 -1.88 -2.68
N LEU A 44 -5.87 -3.12 -3.14
CA LEU A 44 -6.95 -4.11 -3.26
C LEU A 44 -7.53 -4.46 -1.89
N LYS A 45 -6.68 -4.70 -0.88
CA LYS A 45 -7.12 -4.99 0.48
C LYS A 45 -7.84 -3.80 1.12
N SER A 46 -7.36 -2.58 0.90
CA SER A 46 -8.04 -1.36 1.37
C SER A 46 -9.41 -1.19 0.75
N ALA A 47 -9.51 -1.40 -0.57
CA ALA A 47 -10.76 -1.29 -1.31
C ALA A 47 -11.77 -2.35 -0.88
N ALA A 48 -11.34 -3.60 -0.71
CA ALA A 48 -12.22 -4.70 -0.26
C ALA A 48 -12.71 -4.53 1.19
N TRP A 49 -11.91 -3.90 2.04
CA TRP A 49 -12.26 -3.68 3.45
C TRP A 49 -13.17 -2.45 3.66
N ARG A 50 -13.09 -1.45 2.76
CA ARG A 50 -13.91 -0.23 2.84
C ARG A 50 -15.28 -0.45 2.21
N THR A 51 -16.32 -0.41 3.02
CA THR A 51 -17.72 -0.66 2.60
C THR A 51 -18.51 0.65 2.44
N GLU A 52 -18.05 1.53 1.57
CA GLU A 52 -18.78 2.72 1.07
C GLU A 52 -18.27 3.11 -0.31
N SER A 53 -18.94 4.07 -0.95
CA SER A 53 -18.39 4.78 -2.10
C SER A 53 -18.12 6.23 -1.72
N ARG A 54 -16.90 6.72 -2.00
CA ARG A 54 -16.48 8.11 -1.72
C ARG A 54 -15.34 8.54 -2.63
N GLY A 55 -15.50 9.68 -3.31
CA GLY A 55 -14.49 10.21 -4.22
C GLY A 55 -14.20 9.22 -5.35
N GLY A 56 -12.91 8.91 -5.58
CA GLY A 56 -12.48 7.94 -6.60
C GLY A 56 -12.70 6.46 -6.27
N HIS A 57 -13.19 6.13 -5.07
CA HIS A 57 -13.51 4.75 -4.68
C HIS A 57 -15.02 4.50 -4.83
N TYR A 58 -15.40 3.68 -5.82
CA TYR A 58 -16.78 3.25 -6.05
C TYR A 58 -16.92 1.74 -5.82
N HIS A 59 -17.94 1.36 -5.06
CA HIS A 59 -18.28 -0.02 -4.74
C HIS A 59 -19.76 -0.25 -5.02
N SER A 60 -20.10 -1.14 -5.97
CA SER A 60 -21.49 -1.37 -6.40
C SER A 60 -22.42 -1.74 -5.26
N ASP A 61 -21.96 -2.63 -4.37
CA ASP A 61 -22.77 -3.13 -3.26
C ASP A 61 -22.91 -2.09 -2.12
N TYR A 62 -22.08 -1.04 -2.13
CA TYR A 62 -22.07 0.05 -1.15
C TYR A 62 -21.97 1.40 -1.89
N SER A 63 -22.93 1.68 -2.77
CA SER A 63 -22.88 2.82 -3.70
C SER A 63 -22.96 4.21 -3.04
N GLN A 64 -23.32 4.27 -1.76
CA GLN A 64 -23.48 5.50 -0.99
C GLN A 64 -22.29 5.77 -0.08
N THR A 65 -22.12 7.04 0.27
CA THR A 65 -21.22 7.44 1.37
C THR A 65 -21.80 7.04 2.73
N SER A 66 -20.94 6.84 3.73
CA SER A 66 -21.35 6.55 5.12
C SER A 66 -20.56 7.38 6.13
N ALA A 67 -21.25 7.86 7.17
CA ALA A 67 -20.65 8.62 8.27
C ALA A 67 -19.66 7.78 9.10
N ASP A 68 -19.77 6.45 9.06
CA ASP A 68 -18.83 5.53 9.72
C ASP A 68 -17.52 5.35 8.97
N TRP A 69 -17.45 5.90 7.76
CA TRP A 69 -16.28 5.91 6.91
C TRP A 69 -15.68 7.31 6.75
N GLN A 70 -16.12 8.30 7.54
CA GLN A 70 -15.50 9.63 7.61
C GLN A 70 -14.20 9.60 8.45
N LEU A 71 -13.22 8.88 7.92
CA LEU A 71 -11.93 8.53 8.53
C LEU A 71 -11.00 7.94 7.47
N HIS A 72 -9.73 7.76 7.84
CA HIS A 72 -8.74 7.10 7.00
C HIS A 72 -8.70 5.59 7.25
N THR A 73 -8.45 4.83 6.18
CA THR A 73 -8.08 3.41 6.28
C THR A 73 -6.65 3.32 6.80
N LEU A 74 -6.41 2.53 7.84
CA LEU A 74 -5.10 2.29 8.43
C LEU A 74 -4.66 0.85 8.16
N ILE A 75 -3.42 0.69 7.72
CA ILE A 75 -2.78 -0.62 7.57
C ILE A 75 -1.45 -0.60 8.34
N GLN A 76 -1.25 -1.58 9.22
CA GLN A 76 -0.03 -1.73 10.02
C GLN A 76 0.34 -3.21 10.09
N GLY A 77 1.33 -3.62 9.29
CA GLY A 77 1.64 -5.04 9.11
C GLY A 77 0.39 -5.80 8.67
N ASP A 78 -0.03 -6.76 9.49
CA ASP A 78 -1.22 -7.59 9.22
C ASP A 78 -2.54 -7.01 9.77
N TYR A 79 -2.50 -5.80 10.35
CA TYR A 79 -3.69 -5.14 10.90
C TYR A 79 -4.33 -4.17 9.90
N TRP A 80 -5.65 -4.30 9.70
CA TRP A 80 -6.51 -3.36 8.96
C TRP A 80 -7.51 -2.72 9.91
N GLY A 81 -7.54 -1.39 9.94
CA GLY A 81 -8.34 -0.67 10.92
C GLY A 81 -8.81 0.70 10.45
N LYS A 82 -9.67 1.28 11.28
CA LYS A 82 -10.17 2.64 11.15
C LYS A 82 -9.26 3.57 11.94
N SER A 83 -8.86 4.70 11.37
CA SER A 83 -8.27 5.79 12.16
C SER A 83 -9.31 6.42 13.08
N ALA A 84 -8.88 7.40 13.89
CA ALA A 84 -9.82 8.35 14.50
C ALA A 84 -10.70 9.01 13.42
N LYS A 85 -11.95 9.33 13.77
CA LYS A 85 -12.85 10.06 12.87
C LYS A 85 -12.26 11.44 12.57
N ILE A 86 -12.41 11.87 11.33
CA ILE A 86 -12.04 13.23 10.92
C ILE A 86 -13.10 14.14 11.52
N ALA A 87 -12.72 14.93 12.53
CA ALA A 87 -13.60 15.95 13.06
C ALA A 87 -13.85 16.99 11.97
N ASN A 88 -15.12 17.25 11.64
CA ASN A 88 -15.45 18.44 10.89
C ASN A 88 -15.14 19.63 11.81
N TYR A 89 -14.03 20.34 11.57
CA TYR A 89 -13.93 21.73 11.99
C TYR A 89 -14.98 22.49 11.17
N ILE A 90 -16.22 22.46 11.62
CA ILE A 90 -17.18 23.48 11.25
C ILE A 90 -16.67 24.74 11.94
N MET A 91 -15.99 25.59 11.18
CA MET A 91 -15.79 26.98 11.56
C MET A 91 -17.17 27.53 11.91
N SER A 92 -17.37 27.76 13.20
CA SER A 92 -18.54 28.40 13.78
C SER A 92 -18.70 29.82 13.22
N GLY A 93 -19.91 30.14 12.77
CA GLY A 93 -20.44 31.51 12.74
C GLY A 93 -20.02 32.36 11.56
#